data_AF-A0A3S4Y3L6-F1
#
_entry.id   AF-A0A3S4Y3L6-F1
#
_cell.length_a   1.000
_cell.length_b   1.000
_cell.length_c   1.000
_cell.angle_alpha   90.00
_cell.angle_beta   90.00
_cell.angle_gamma   90.00
#
_symmetry.space_group_name_H-M   'P 1'
#
loop_
_entity.id
_entity.type
_entity.pdbx_description
1 polymer ?
#
loop_
_entity_poly.entity_id
_entity_poly.type
_entity_poly.pdbx_seq_one_letter_code
_entity_poly.pdbx_strand_id
1 'polypeptide(L)'
;MAHKHNFFKQNQCLIREVEELEHKSRRRDILVDERTLFEFYDQRIGTEVVSQKYFDTWWKKASKQDSELLNFERAFLINEGAEKVSKLDFPNFWHQGNLKLKLTYQFEPGTEADGVTVHIPLPLLNQVEMGGFDWQIPGLREELVIALIKSLPKSYRRNFVPAPNYARAF
;
A
#
# COMPACT_ATOMS: atom_id res chain seq x y z
N MET A 1 -22.75 -7.75 11.53
CA MET A 1 -23.23 -9.09 11.11
C MET A 1 -23.55 -9.13 9.60
N ALA A 2 -22.53 -9.03 8.74
CA ALA A 2 -22.64 -9.09 7.27
C ALA A 2 -21.99 -10.38 6.68
N HIS A 3 -21.73 -11.39 7.51
CA HIS A 3 -20.76 -12.46 7.24
C HIS A 3 -21.17 -13.57 6.28
N LYS A 4 -22.30 -13.45 5.55
CA LYS A 4 -22.86 -14.59 4.81
C LYS A 4 -22.54 -14.61 3.31
N HIS A 5 -22.19 -13.48 2.71
CA HIS A 5 -21.96 -13.39 1.27
C HIS A 5 -20.47 -13.48 0.93
N ASN A 6 -20.13 -14.30 -0.07
CA ASN A 6 -18.73 -14.55 -0.44
C ASN A 6 -18.03 -13.29 -0.98
N PHE A 7 -18.71 -12.54 -1.85
CA PHE A 7 -18.20 -11.28 -2.42
C PHE A 7 -17.72 -10.31 -1.34
N PHE A 8 -18.46 -10.20 -0.24
CA PHE A 8 -18.12 -9.26 0.84
C PHE A 8 -16.80 -9.63 1.52
N LYS A 9 -16.53 -10.93 1.70
CA LYS A 9 -15.24 -11.40 2.26
C LYS A 9 -14.10 -11.15 1.28
N GLN A 10 -14.33 -11.40 -0.01
CA GLN A 10 -13.35 -11.16 -1.06
C GLN A 10 -13.01 -9.66 -1.17
N ASN A 11 -14.02 -8.80 -1.16
CA ASN A 11 -13.87 -7.34 -1.19
C ASN A 11 -13.12 -6.82 0.05
N GLN A 12 -13.45 -7.31 1.25
CA GLN A 12 -12.71 -6.92 2.46
C GLN A 12 -11.25 -7.38 2.42
N CYS A 13 -10.97 -8.57 1.88
CA CYS A 13 -9.61 -9.03 1.70
C CYS A 13 -8.86 -8.10 0.73
N LEU A 14 -9.49 -7.75 -0.39
CA LEU A 14 -8.87 -6.91 -1.41
C LEU A 14 -8.63 -5.47 -0.91
N ILE A 15 -9.58 -4.89 -0.17
CA ILE A 15 -9.40 -3.58 0.48
C ILE A 15 -8.18 -3.63 1.42
N ARG A 16 -8.10 -4.63 2.29
CA ARG A 16 -6.94 -4.77 3.21
C ARG A 16 -5.62 -4.89 2.46
N GLU A 17 -5.59 -5.61 1.34
CA GLU A 17 -4.38 -5.70 0.53
C GLU A 17 -3.95 -4.37 -0.10
N VAL A 18 -4.90 -3.47 -0.39
CA VAL A 18 -4.63 -2.13 -0.90
C VAL A 18 -4.26 -1.18 0.25
N GLU A 19 -4.94 -1.25 1.40
CA GLU A 19 -4.56 -0.51 2.63
C GLU A 19 -3.13 -0.85 3.08
N GLU A 20 -2.75 -2.13 3.04
CA GLU A 20 -1.36 -2.53 3.31
C GLU A 20 -0.38 -1.88 2.34
N LEU A 21 -0.79 -1.64 1.09
CA LEU A 21 0.02 -0.98 0.07
C LEU A 21 0.14 0.53 0.36
N GLU A 22 -0.91 1.18 0.85
CA GLU A 22 -0.86 2.57 1.33
C GLU A 22 0.12 2.75 2.48
N HIS A 23 0.03 1.89 3.50
CA HIS A 23 0.95 1.92 4.63
C HIS A 23 2.40 1.71 4.20
N LYS A 24 2.62 0.75 3.30
CA LYS A 24 3.93 0.48 2.71
C LYS A 24 4.48 1.71 2.00
N SER A 25 3.68 2.27 1.10
CA SER A 25 4.09 3.36 0.20
C SER A 25 4.09 4.75 0.79
N ARG A 26 3.60 4.90 2.04
CA ARG A 26 3.40 6.20 2.72
C ARG A 26 2.49 7.16 1.93
N ARG A 27 1.59 6.59 1.13
CA ARG A 27 0.61 7.32 0.33
C ARG A 27 -0.79 6.92 0.78
N ARG A 28 -1.52 7.85 1.36
CA ARG A 28 -2.92 7.66 1.83
C ARG A 28 -3.95 7.93 0.73
N ASP A 29 -3.49 8.05 -0.52
CA ASP A 29 -4.30 8.37 -1.68
C ASP A 29 -4.31 7.23 -2.70
N ILE A 30 -3.96 6.00 -2.30
CA ILE A 30 -3.99 4.85 -3.21
C ILE A 30 -5.38 4.21 -3.19
N LEU A 31 -5.96 3.99 -2.01
CA LEU A 31 -7.29 3.44 -1.91
C LEU A 31 -8.32 4.51 -2.29
N VAL A 32 -9.28 4.13 -3.14
CA VAL A 32 -10.43 4.98 -3.44
C VAL A 32 -11.24 5.29 -2.17
N ASP A 33 -11.86 6.47 -2.13
CA ASP A 33 -12.60 6.90 -0.94
C ASP A 33 -13.89 6.09 -0.70
N GLU A 34 -14.43 6.20 0.51
CA GLU A 34 -15.66 5.49 0.91
C GLU A 34 -16.84 5.83 0.00
N ARG A 35 -16.88 7.04 -0.55
CA ARG A 35 -17.92 7.48 -1.48
C ARG A 35 -17.85 6.73 -2.82
N THR A 36 -16.65 6.52 -3.35
CA THR A 36 -16.45 5.73 -4.58
C THR A 36 -16.86 4.28 -4.36
N LEU A 37 -16.51 3.69 -3.21
CA LEU A 37 -16.96 2.34 -2.83
C LEU A 37 -18.49 2.26 -2.71
N PHE A 38 -19.12 3.30 -2.18
CA PHE A 38 -20.58 3.40 -2.09
C PHE A 38 -21.22 3.47 -3.49
N GLU A 39 -20.75 4.35 -4.35
CA GLU A 39 -21.28 4.55 -5.71
C GLU A 39 -21.17 3.27 -6.55
N PHE A 40 -20.12 2.47 -6.35
CA PHE A 40 -20.01 1.15 -6.98
C PHE A 40 -21.20 0.23 -6.67
N TYR A 41 -21.63 0.19 -5.40
CA TYR A 41 -22.75 -0.64 -4.97
C TYR A 41 -24.09 -0.01 -5.38
N ASP A 42 -24.24 1.31 -5.25
CA ASP A 42 -25.47 2.04 -5.59
C ASP A 42 -25.86 1.89 -7.07
N GLN A 43 -24.87 1.87 -7.97
CA GLN A 43 -25.10 1.66 -9.41
C GLN A 43 -25.58 0.24 -9.75
N ARG A 44 -25.33 -0.75 -8.89
CA ARG A 44 -25.59 -2.18 -9.15
C ARG A 44 -26.77 -2.73 -8.38
N ILE A 45 -27.01 -2.21 -7.19
CA ILE A 45 -28.11 -2.64 -6.33
C ILE A 45 -29.36 -1.87 -6.74
N GLY A 46 -30.39 -2.59 -7.15
CA GLY A 46 -31.65 -1.98 -7.56
C GLY A 46 -32.36 -1.26 -6.41
N THR A 47 -33.13 -0.22 -6.75
CA THR A 47 -33.87 0.62 -5.79
C THR A 47 -34.92 -0.13 -4.96
N GLU A 48 -35.29 -1.35 -5.38
CA GLU A 48 -36.18 -2.25 -4.64
C GLU A 48 -35.55 -2.79 -3.34
N VAL A 49 -34.23 -2.69 -3.20
CA VAL A 49 -33.49 -3.21 -2.06
C VAL A 49 -33.48 -2.20 -0.91
N VAL A 50 -34.54 -2.22 -0.10
CA VAL A 50 -34.73 -1.30 1.03
C VAL A 50 -34.39 -1.88 2.40
N SER A 51 -34.07 -3.18 2.45
CA SER A 51 -33.66 -3.84 3.70
C SER A 51 -32.75 -5.03 3.43
N GLN A 52 -32.08 -5.53 4.46
CA GLN A 52 -31.23 -6.71 4.37
C GLN A 52 -31.97 -7.94 3.81
N LYS A 53 -33.25 -8.14 4.15
CA LYS A 53 -34.04 -9.27 3.62
C LYS A 53 -34.31 -9.13 2.11
N TYR A 54 -34.58 -7.90 1.66
CA TYR A 54 -34.74 -7.62 0.23
C TYR A 54 -33.41 -7.82 -0.50
N PHE A 55 -32.29 -7.37 0.09
CA PHE A 55 -30.95 -7.59 -0.44
C PHE A 55 -30.64 -9.08 -0.61
N ASP A 56 -30.85 -9.90 0.42
CA ASP A 56 -30.56 -11.34 0.37
C ASP A 56 -31.39 -12.05 -0.70
N THR A 57 -32.63 -11.61 -0.93
CA THR A 57 -33.53 -12.19 -1.93
C THR A 57 -33.12 -11.78 -3.34
N TRP A 58 -32.79 -10.50 -3.52
CA TRP A 58 -32.27 -9.97 -4.77
C TRP A 58 -30.93 -10.62 -5.14
N TRP A 59 -29.99 -10.70 -4.19
CA TRP A 59 -28.66 -11.27 -4.40
C TRP A 59 -28.72 -12.74 -4.81
N LYS A 60 -29.64 -13.55 -4.27
CA LYS A 60 -29.86 -14.94 -4.70
C LYS A 60 -30.24 -15.09 -6.18
N LYS A 61 -30.85 -14.08 -6.78
CA LYS A 61 -31.20 -14.04 -8.20
C LYS A 61 -30.06 -13.46 -9.02
N ALA A 62 -29.54 -12.30 -8.60
CA ALA A 62 -28.45 -11.60 -9.28
C ALA A 62 -27.18 -12.46 -9.37
N SER A 63 -26.77 -13.10 -8.26
CA SER A 63 -25.57 -13.96 -8.21
C SER A 63 -25.63 -15.21 -9.10
N LYS A 64 -26.82 -15.62 -9.55
CA LYS A 64 -26.96 -16.71 -10.54
C LYS A 64 -26.70 -16.24 -11.96
N GLN A 65 -26.95 -14.96 -12.24
CA GLN A 65 -26.67 -14.35 -13.54
C GLN A 65 -25.22 -13.90 -13.60
N ASP A 66 -24.75 -13.27 -12.53
CA ASP A 66 -23.37 -12.82 -12.38
C ASP A 66 -22.97 -12.90 -10.89
N SER A 67 -22.11 -13.85 -10.56
CA SER A 67 -21.62 -14.07 -9.20
C SER A 67 -20.62 -13.01 -8.75
N GLU A 68 -19.96 -12.33 -9.70
CA GLU A 68 -18.93 -11.32 -9.47
C GLU A 68 -19.50 -9.89 -9.54
N LEU A 69 -20.82 -9.73 -9.74
CA LEU A 69 -21.47 -8.42 -9.91
C LEU A 69 -21.05 -7.40 -8.85
N LEU A 70 -20.93 -7.84 -7.59
CA LEU A 70 -20.56 -6.99 -6.46
C LEU A 70 -19.10 -7.16 -6.01
N ASN A 71 -18.27 -7.86 -6.77
CA ASN A 71 -16.85 -8.02 -6.49
C ASN A 71 -16.09 -6.79 -6.99
N PHE A 72 -15.17 -6.28 -6.17
CA PHE A 72 -14.25 -5.25 -6.63
C PHE A 72 -13.17 -5.84 -7.52
N GLU A 73 -12.79 -5.11 -8.56
CA GLU A 73 -11.53 -5.33 -9.25
C GLU A 73 -10.41 -4.59 -8.54
N ARG A 74 -9.20 -5.16 -8.52
CA ARG A 74 -8.03 -4.50 -7.87
C ARG A 74 -7.75 -3.14 -8.48
N ALA A 75 -7.89 -3.00 -9.79
CA ALA A 75 -7.68 -1.73 -10.49
C ALA A 75 -8.68 -0.66 -10.04
N PHE A 76 -9.94 -1.03 -9.81
CA PHE A 76 -10.97 -0.12 -9.31
C PHE A 76 -10.65 0.46 -7.92
N LEU A 77 -10.00 -0.32 -7.06
CA LEU A 77 -9.65 0.15 -5.72
C LEU A 77 -8.44 1.10 -5.68
N ILE A 78 -7.68 1.19 -6.78
CA ILE A 78 -6.46 2.00 -6.85
C ILE A 78 -6.78 3.30 -7.58
N ASN A 79 -6.57 4.44 -6.93
CA ASN A 79 -6.64 5.74 -7.59
C ASN A 79 -5.65 5.82 -8.74
N GLU A 80 -6.07 6.36 -9.89
CA GLU A 80 -5.25 6.48 -11.11
C GLU A 80 -3.93 7.25 -10.88
N GLY A 81 -3.84 8.08 -9.84
CA GLY A 81 -2.61 8.78 -9.43
C GLY A 81 -1.58 7.93 -8.65
N ALA A 82 -1.93 6.69 -8.29
CA ALA A 82 -1.13 5.80 -7.45
C ALA A 82 -0.40 4.68 -8.22
N GLU A 83 -0.63 4.55 -9.53
CA GLU A 83 -0.08 3.47 -10.39
C GLU A 83 1.47 3.36 -10.42
N LYS A 84 2.20 4.35 -9.89
CA LYS A 84 3.68 4.35 -9.87
C LYS A 84 4.32 3.58 -8.71
N VAL A 85 3.53 3.03 -7.79
CA VAL A 85 4.04 2.37 -6.58
C VAL A 85 4.09 0.84 -6.79
N SER A 86 5.27 0.28 -7.00
CA SER A 86 5.43 -1.18 -7.14
C SER A 86 5.59 -1.85 -5.78
N LYS A 87 5.11 -3.10 -5.65
CA LYS A 87 5.41 -3.96 -4.48
C LYS A 87 6.93 -4.18 -4.30
N LEU A 88 7.71 -4.04 -5.37
CA LEU A 88 9.18 -4.13 -5.31
C LEU A 88 9.81 -2.92 -4.61
N ASP A 89 9.13 -1.77 -4.65
CA ASP A 89 9.61 -0.55 -4.01
C ASP A 89 9.47 -0.63 -2.49
N PHE A 90 8.48 -1.39 -2.01
CA PHE A 90 8.14 -1.57 -0.60
C PHE A 90 8.09 -3.06 -0.21
N PRO A 91 9.26 -3.72 -0.13
CA PRO A 91 9.32 -5.16 0.08
C PRO A 91 8.83 -5.57 1.47
N ASN A 92 8.25 -6.77 1.60
CA ASN A 92 7.87 -7.30 2.92
C ASN A 92 9.08 -7.77 3.75
N PHE A 93 10.24 -7.94 3.11
CA PHE A 93 11.44 -8.47 3.73
C PHE A 93 12.69 -7.70 3.31
N TRP A 94 13.58 -7.49 4.27
CA TRP A 94 14.94 -7.04 4.04
C TRP A 94 15.86 -8.25 3.91
N HIS A 95 16.77 -8.21 2.95
CA HIS A 95 17.74 -9.28 2.71
C HIS A 95 19.15 -8.76 2.96
N GLN A 96 19.90 -9.46 3.83
CA GLN A 96 21.32 -9.20 4.08
C GLN A 96 22.06 -10.54 4.08
N GLY A 97 22.83 -10.80 3.02
CA GLY A 97 23.42 -12.12 2.80
C GLY A 97 22.34 -13.20 2.74
N ASN A 98 22.40 -14.16 3.67
CA ASN A 98 21.42 -15.24 3.83
C ASN A 98 20.25 -14.89 4.77
N LEU A 99 20.27 -13.72 5.43
CA LEU A 99 19.22 -13.30 6.35
C LEU A 99 18.01 -12.76 5.59
N LYS A 100 16.83 -13.13 6.06
CA LYS A 100 15.54 -12.62 5.62
C LYS A 100 14.80 -12.04 6.81
N LEU A 101 14.80 -10.72 6.92
CA LEU A 101 14.25 -9.97 8.06
C LEU A 101 12.91 -9.36 7.68
N LYS A 102 11.89 -9.47 8.54
CA LYS A 102 10.56 -8.92 8.24
C LYS A 102 10.58 -7.41 8.33
N LEU A 103 9.91 -6.75 7.40
CA LEU A 103 9.68 -5.30 7.41
C LEU A 103 8.23 -5.00 7.80
N THR A 104 8.04 -3.95 8.61
CA THR A 104 6.74 -3.32 8.82
C THR A 104 6.83 -1.84 8.54
N TYR A 105 5.73 -1.28 8.05
CA TYR A 105 5.65 0.10 7.59
C TYR A 105 4.55 0.80 8.37
N GLN A 106 4.85 1.99 8.85
CA GLN A 106 3.89 2.85 9.52
C GLN A 106 4.07 4.25 8.98
N PHE A 107 2.95 4.92 8.72
CA PHE A 107 2.95 6.32 8.30
C PHE A 107 2.07 7.10 9.26
N GLU A 108 2.67 7.39 10.42
CA GLU A 108 2.07 8.10 11.54
C GLU A 108 3.07 9.13 12.07
N PRO A 109 3.18 10.29 11.38
CA PRO A 109 4.09 11.35 11.77
C PRO A 109 3.93 11.72 13.25
N GLY A 110 5.05 11.76 13.97
CA GLY A 110 5.09 12.08 15.40
C GLY A 110 5.10 10.86 16.34
N THR A 111 5.04 9.64 15.81
CA THR A 111 5.25 8.40 16.58
C THR A 111 6.69 7.89 16.41
N GLU A 112 7.23 7.18 17.42
CA GLU A 112 8.58 6.58 17.31
C GLU A 112 8.66 5.47 16.26
N ALA A 113 7.53 4.85 15.95
CA ALA A 113 7.44 3.78 14.96
C ALA A 113 7.19 4.30 13.53
N ASP A 114 7.09 5.63 13.34
CA ASP A 114 6.88 6.23 12.04
C ASP A 114 8.02 5.86 11.08
N GLY A 115 7.65 5.29 9.95
CA GLY A 115 8.56 4.89 8.88
C GLY A 115 8.69 3.38 8.69
N VAL A 116 9.94 2.91 8.56
CA VAL A 116 10.23 1.50 8.23
C VAL A 116 10.93 0.84 9.40
N THR A 117 10.32 -0.24 9.89
CA THR A 117 10.85 -1.03 11.01
C THR A 117 11.31 -2.39 10.52
N VAL A 118 12.56 -2.73 10.82
CA VAL A 118 13.13 -4.05 10.57
C VAL A 118 12.99 -4.89 11.83
N HIS A 119 12.37 -6.05 11.71
CA HIS A 119 12.25 -7.00 12.81
C HIS A 119 13.42 -7.98 12.79
N ILE A 120 14.29 -7.87 13.79
CA ILE A 120 15.46 -8.74 13.95
C ILE A 120 15.19 -9.77 15.06
N PRO A 121 15.02 -11.06 14.73
CA PRO A 121 14.94 -12.11 15.74
C PRO A 121 16.22 -12.15 16.57
N LEU A 122 16.08 -12.23 17.90
CA LEU A 122 17.23 -12.26 18.83
C LEU A 122 18.30 -13.33 18.46
N PRO A 123 17.95 -14.55 18.00
CA PRO A 123 18.95 -15.55 17.60
C PRO A 123 19.78 -15.17 16.35
N LEU A 124 19.31 -14.21 15.56
CA LEU A 124 19.99 -13.73 14.35
C LEU A 124 20.77 -12.44 14.60
N LEU A 125 20.62 -11.81 15.77
CA LEU A 125 21.17 -10.48 16.06
C LEU A 125 22.70 -10.43 15.88
N ASN A 126 23.41 -11.49 16.28
CA ASN A 126 24.87 -11.58 16.13
C ASN A 126 25.35 -11.81 14.69
N GLN A 127 24.43 -12.09 13.76
CA GLN A 127 24.71 -12.28 12.34
C GLN A 127 24.35 -11.05 11.50
N VAL A 128 23.66 -10.06 12.09
CA VAL A 128 23.28 -8.83 11.41
C VAL A 128 24.45 -7.87 11.38
N GLU A 129 24.76 -7.36 10.19
CA GLU A 129 25.71 -6.29 10.00
C GLU A 129 24.97 -4.94 9.99
N MET A 130 25.59 -3.88 10.52
CA MET A 130 24.97 -2.55 10.50
C MET A 130 24.93 -1.92 9.10
N GLY A 131 25.78 -2.38 8.18
CA GLY A 131 25.87 -1.84 6.83
C GLY A 131 24.64 -2.15 5.96
N GLY A 132 24.19 -1.16 5.19
CA GLY A 132 23.13 -1.28 4.19
C GLY A 132 21.79 -0.69 4.63
N PHE A 133 21.46 -0.69 5.93
CA PHE A 133 20.21 -0.11 6.42
C PHE A 133 20.09 1.40 6.18
N ASP A 134 21.23 2.09 6.10
CA ASP A 134 21.39 3.49 5.75
C ASP A 134 20.85 3.85 4.37
N TRP A 135 20.77 2.88 3.44
CA TRP A 135 20.24 3.09 2.09
C TRP A 135 18.71 3.01 1.98
N GLN A 136 18.03 2.69 3.07
CA GLN A 136 16.58 2.46 3.12
C GLN A 136 16.07 1.45 2.06
N ILE A 137 14.76 1.26 2.03
CA ILE A 137 14.06 0.48 1.01
C ILE A 137 13.99 1.25 -0.33
N PRO A 138 13.85 0.56 -1.48
CA PRO A 138 13.90 1.22 -2.79
C PRO A 138 12.91 2.37 -2.95
N GLY A 139 11.69 2.24 -2.42
CA GLY A 139 10.64 3.27 -2.51
C GLY A 139 10.95 4.57 -1.75
N LEU A 140 11.95 4.57 -0.87
CA LEU A 140 12.38 5.76 -0.13
C LEU A 140 13.77 6.27 -0.56
N ARG A 141 14.40 5.60 -1.54
CA ARG A 141 15.74 5.98 -2.01
C ARG A 141 15.76 7.32 -2.71
N GLU A 142 14.73 7.65 -3.50
CA GLU A 142 14.67 8.96 -4.16
C GLU A 142 14.72 10.09 -3.12
N GLU A 143 13.90 10.01 -2.07
CA GLU A 143 13.89 10.99 -0.99
C GLU A 143 15.22 11.06 -0.23
N LEU A 144 15.81 9.89 0.07
CA LEU A 144 17.12 9.78 0.70
C LEU A 144 18.20 10.47 -0.14
N VAL A 145 18.28 10.15 -1.43
CA VAL A 145 19.28 10.73 -2.35
C VAL A 145 19.09 12.23 -2.50
N ILE A 146 17.85 12.72 -2.59
CA ILE A 146 17.57 14.17 -2.57
C ILE A 146 18.08 14.81 -1.29
N ALA A 147 17.83 14.19 -0.12
CA ALA A 147 18.30 14.69 1.16
C ALA A 147 19.83 14.71 1.24
N LEU A 148 20.50 13.67 0.76
CA LEU A 148 21.96 13.59 0.67
C LEU A 148 22.53 14.68 -0.27
N ILE A 149 21.94 14.88 -1.45
CA ILE A 149 22.35 15.98 -2.36
C ILE A 149 22.19 17.34 -1.65
N LYS A 150 21.08 17.53 -0.94
CA LYS A 150 20.80 18.76 -0.18
C LYS A 150 21.73 18.93 1.03
N SER A 151 22.29 17.87 1.59
CA SER A 151 23.24 17.97 2.71
C SER A 151 24.67 18.29 2.25
N LEU A 152 25.01 18.06 0.97
CA LEU A 152 26.33 18.40 0.42
C LEU A 152 26.69 19.89 0.59
N PRO A 153 27.99 20.23 0.75
CA PRO A 153 28.47 21.61 0.70
C PRO A 153 28.04 22.31 -0.59
N LYS A 154 27.86 23.64 -0.53
CA LYS A 154 27.35 24.46 -1.64
C LYS A 154 28.15 24.29 -2.94
N SER A 155 29.47 24.08 -2.86
CA SER A 155 30.34 23.85 -4.01
C SER A 155 29.94 22.59 -4.79
N TYR A 156 29.65 21.49 -4.09
CA TYR A 156 29.27 20.23 -4.70
C TYR A 156 27.79 20.20 -5.11
N ARG A 157 26.90 20.75 -4.28
CA ARG A 157 25.44 20.74 -4.52
C ARG A 157 25.04 21.40 -5.84
N ARG A 158 25.78 22.43 -6.27
CA ARG A 158 25.53 23.15 -7.54
C ARG A 158 25.60 22.26 -8.77
N ASN A 159 26.32 21.14 -8.71
CA ASN A 159 26.44 20.18 -9.80
C ASN A 159 25.23 19.24 -9.94
N PHE A 160 24.30 19.27 -8.99
CA PHE A 160 23.16 18.35 -8.90
C PHE A 160 21.82 19.11 -8.87
N VAL A 161 21.71 20.19 -9.65
CA VAL A 161 20.49 20.99 -9.74
C VAL A 161 19.79 20.70 -11.08
N PRO A 162 18.49 20.29 -11.08
CA PRO A 162 17.62 20.04 -9.94
C PRO A 162 17.88 18.67 -9.28
N ALA A 163 17.98 18.62 -7.95
CA ALA A 163 18.27 17.39 -7.20
C ALA A 163 17.34 16.21 -7.52
N PRO A 164 16.01 16.41 -7.72
CA PRO A 164 15.11 15.30 -8.08
C PRO A 164 15.48 14.59 -9.39
N ASN A 165 16.06 15.29 -10.37
CA ASN A 165 16.42 14.68 -11.64
C ASN A 165 17.54 13.66 -11.48
N TYR A 166 18.51 13.96 -10.62
CA TYR A 166 19.63 13.05 -10.31
C TYR A 166 19.18 11.90 -9.42
N ALA A 167 18.30 12.16 -8.46
CA ALA A 167 17.78 11.12 -7.56
C ALA A 167 16.95 10.06 -8.28
N ARG A 168 16.16 10.42 -9.29
CA ARG A 168 15.40 9.46 -10.12
C ARG A 168 16.27 8.63 -11.06
N ALA A 169 17.50 9.09 -11.34
CA ALA A 169 18.43 8.42 -12.23
C ALA A 169 19.41 7.49 -11.51
N PHE A 170 19.34 7.43 -10.18
CA PHE A 170 20.13 6.56 -9.30
C PHE A 170 19.53 5.16 -9.21
#